data_AF-A0A530ZP99-F1
#
_entry.id   AF-A0A530ZP99-F1
#
_cell.length_a   1.000
_cell.length_b   1.000
_cell.length_c   1.000
_cell.angle_alpha   90.00
_cell.angle_beta   90.00
_cell.angle_gamma   90.00
#
_symmetry.space_group_name_H-M   'P 1'
#
loop_
_entity.id
_entity.type
_entity.pdbx_description
1 polymer ?
#
loop_
_entity_poly.entity_id
_entity_poly.type
_entity_poly.pdbx_seq_one_letter_code
_entity_poly.pdbx_strand_id
1 'polypeptide(L)'
;GSPGRREIGHGKLAWRAIRPMLPTADQFPYTLRVVSEITESNGSSSMATVCGTSLALMDAGVPLAKPVAGIAMGLIKEGERFAVLSDILGDEDHLGD
;
A
#
# COMPACT_ATOMS: atom_id res chain seq x y z
N GLY A 1 16.53 10.72 -8.04
CA GLY A 1 16.99 11.64 -6.97
C GLY A 1 17.00 10.90 -5.65
N SER A 2 17.36 11.57 -4.54
CA SER A 2 17.10 11.02 -3.21
C SER A 2 15.59 11.03 -2.92
N PRO A 3 15.05 10.05 -2.16
CA PRO A 3 13.62 9.98 -1.88
C PRO A 3 13.15 11.15 -1.02
N GLY A 4 12.03 11.75 -1.40
CA GLY A 4 11.35 12.78 -0.62
C GLY A 4 10.55 12.22 0.57
N ARG A 5 9.92 13.12 1.33
CA ARG A 5 9.11 12.74 2.52
C ARG A 5 7.92 11.86 2.15
N ARG A 6 7.27 12.13 1.01
CA ARG A 6 6.10 11.36 0.55
C ARG A 6 6.50 9.93 0.21
N GLU A 7 7.58 9.73 -0.55
CA GLU A 7 8.08 8.39 -0.90
C GLU A 7 8.46 7.59 0.35
N ILE A 8 9.13 8.23 1.32
CA ILE A 8 9.46 7.59 2.62
C ILE A 8 8.18 7.20 3.38
N GLY A 9 7.19 8.11 3.44
CA GLY A 9 5.92 7.87 4.12
C GLY A 9 5.13 6.72 3.49
N HIS A 10 5.01 6.71 2.16
CA HIS A 10 4.30 5.67 1.42
C HIS A 10 5.01 4.31 1.53
N GLY A 11 6.33 4.28 1.41
CA GLY A 11 7.10 3.06 1.66
C GLY A 11 6.92 2.53 3.07
N LYS A 12 6.86 3.42 4.08
CA LYS A 12 6.60 3.01 5.46
C LYS A 12 5.18 2.51 5.68
N LEU A 13 4.18 3.11 5.02
CA LEU A 13 2.79 2.65 5.06
C LEU A 13 2.67 1.23 4.50
N ALA A 14 3.23 0.98 3.32
CA ALA A 14 3.19 -0.36 2.72
C ALA A 14 3.95 -1.38 3.56
N TRP A 15 5.12 -1.01 4.11
CA TRP A 15 5.86 -1.87 5.03
C TRP A 15 5.07 -2.24 6.28
N ARG A 16 4.30 -1.29 6.85
CA ARG A 16 3.44 -1.56 8.02
C ARG A 16 2.32 -2.53 7.69
N ALA A 17 1.77 -2.48 6.48
CA ALA A 17 0.71 -3.39 6.03
C ALA A 17 1.23 -4.82 5.83
N ILE A 18 2.43 -4.98 5.26
CA ILE A 18 3.01 -6.29 4.93
C ILE A 18 3.65 -6.99 6.13
N ARG A 19 4.32 -6.24 7.01
CA ARG A 19 5.12 -6.80 8.11
C ARG A 19 4.40 -7.84 8.98
N PRO A 20 3.12 -7.66 9.36
CA PRO A 20 2.41 -8.65 10.19
C PRO A 20 2.22 -10.01 9.52
N MET A 21 2.33 -10.09 8.19
CA MET A 21 2.20 -11.34 7.44
C MET A 21 3.53 -12.02 7.12
N LEU A 22 4.66 -11.38 7.46
CA LEU A 22 5.98 -11.94 7.21
C LEU A 22 6.24 -13.16 8.12
N PRO A 23 6.95 -14.18 7.62
CA PRO A 23 7.41 -15.29 8.45
C PRO A 23 8.41 -14.84 9.51
N THR A 24 8.60 -15.66 10.54
CA THR A 24 9.69 -15.46 11.49
C THR A 24 11.04 -15.78 10.86
N ALA A 25 12.12 -15.27 11.44
CA ALA A 25 13.48 -15.56 10.95
C ALA A 25 13.83 -17.05 11.01
N ASP A 26 13.29 -17.79 11.98
CA ASP A 26 13.49 -19.25 12.09
C ASP A 26 12.79 -20.03 10.97
N GLN A 27 11.65 -19.53 10.47
CA GLN A 27 10.89 -20.16 9.37
C GLN A 27 11.46 -19.78 8.00
N PHE A 28 11.96 -18.56 7.84
CA PHE A 28 12.48 -18.06 6.58
C PHE A 28 13.67 -17.11 6.85
N PRO A 29 14.91 -17.63 6.93
CA PRO A 29 16.08 -16.90 7.43
C PRO A 29 16.70 -15.98 6.35
N TYR A 30 15.87 -15.17 5.70
CA TYR A 30 16.28 -14.23 4.67
C TYR A 30 15.95 -12.79 5.05
N THR A 31 16.86 -11.88 4.73
CA THR A 31 16.55 -10.45 4.72
C THR A 31 15.78 -10.12 3.45
N LEU A 32 14.60 -9.53 3.60
CA LEU A 32 13.72 -9.16 2.48
C LEU A 32 13.86 -7.67 2.17
N ARG A 33 14.11 -7.35 0.91
CA ARG A 33 14.05 -5.97 0.39
C ARG A 33 13.12 -5.95 -0.81
N VAL A 34 12.11 -5.09 -0.76
CA VAL A 34 11.19 -4.83 -1.87
C VAL A 34 11.32 -3.37 -2.26
N VAL A 35 11.45 -3.11 -3.55
CA VAL A 35 11.43 -1.77 -4.13
C VAL A 35 10.21 -1.71 -5.04
N SER A 36 9.38 -0.69 -4.85
CA SER A 36 8.19 -0.45 -5.65
C SER A 36 8.42 0.79 -6.50
N GLU A 37 8.51 0.59 -7.81
CA GLU A 37 8.66 1.67 -8.78
C GLU A 37 7.28 2.04 -9.31
N ILE A 38 6.81 3.24 -8.96
CA ILE A 38 5.50 3.73 -9.40
C ILE A 38 5.66 4.28 -10.82
N THR A 39 5.22 3.51 -11.81
CA THR A 39 5.30 3.90 -13.24
C THR A 39 4.11 4.73 -13.70
N GLU A 40 2.96 4.58 -13.04
CA GLU A 40 1.73 5.36 -13.26
C GLU A 40 1.05 5.65 -11.92
N SER A 41 0.32 6.76 -11.83
CA SER A 41 -0.39 7.13 -10.61
C SER A 41 -1.60 8.00 -10.93
N ASN A 42 -2.79 7.45 -10.73
CA ASN A 42 -4.05 8.21 -10.67
C ASN A 42 -4.96 7.64 -9.58
N GLY A 43 -4.46 7.70 -8.34
CA GLY A 43 -5.04 7.04 -7.17
C GLY A 43 -3.93 6.66 -6.20
N SER A 44 -4.18 5.68 -5.33
CA SER A 44 -3.23 5.33 -4.28
C SER A 44 -2.11 4.38 -4.73
N SER A 45 -1.00 5.00 -5.15
CA SER A 45 0.27 4.28 -5.39
C SER A 45 0.81 3.57 -4.14
N SER A 46 0.43 3.98 -2.92
CA SER A 46 0.84 3.30 -1.69
C SER A 46 0.08 1.99 -1.48
N MET A 47 -1.23 1.94 -1.79
CA MET A 47 -2.01 0.70 -1.75
C MET A 47 -1.64 -0.23 -2.91
N ALA A 48 -1.38 0.32 -4.11
CA ALA A 48 -0.81 -0.45 -5.21
C ALA A 48 0.53 -1.12 -4.82
N THR A 49 1.37 -0.40 -4.05
CA THR A 49 2.62 -0.97 -3.51
C THR A 49 2.38 -2.13 -2.54
N VAL A 50 1.34 -2.07 -1.69
CA VAL A 50 0.97 -3.19 -0.81
C VAL A 50 0.60 -4.42 -1.64
N CYS A 51 -0.32 -4.26 -2.59
CA CYS A 51 -0.79 -5.35 -3.45
C CYS A 51 0.37 -5.95 -4.26
N GLY A 52 1.16 -5.11 -4.92
CA GLY A 52 2.35 -5.53 -5.68
C GLY A 52 3.40 -6.22 -4.81
N THR A 53 3.63 -5.73 -3.59
CA THR A 53 4.55 -6.39 -2.64
C THR A 53 4.04 -7.76 -2.22
N SER A 54 2.74 -7.90 -1.94
CA SER A 54 2.17 -9.21 -1.61
C SER A 54 2.39 -10.21 -2.74
N LEU A 55 2.15 -9.79 -4.00
CA LEU A 55 2.37 -10.63 -5.18
C LEU A 55 3.85 -10.98 -5.36
N ALA A 56 4.74 -10.00 -5.31
CA ALA A 56 6.17 -10.20 -5.50
C ALA A 56 6.81 -11.09 -4.42
N LEU A 57 6.34 -11.01 -3.17
CA LEU A 57 6.81 -11.89 -2.10
C LEU A 57 6.35 -13.34 -2.32
N MET A 58 5.11 -13.55 -2.78
CA MET A 58 4.64 -14.89 -3.14
C MET A 58 5.44 -15.47 -4.31
N ASP A 59 5.72 -14.67 -5.34
CA ASP A 59 6.56 -15.06 -6.48
C ASP A 59 7.99 -15.40 -6.07
N ALA A 60 8.57 -14.63 -5.13
CA ALA A 60 9.87 -14.92 -4.54
C ALA A 60 9.88 -16.13 -3.58
N GLY A 61 8.76 -16.83 -3.41
CA GLY A 61 8.65 -18.01 -2.55
C GLY A 61 8.65 -17.71 -1.05
N VAL A 62 8.36 -16.46 -0.65
CA VAL A 62 8.28 -16.08 0.76
C VAL A 62 7.01 -16.67 1.37
N PRO A 63 7.10 -17.44 2.46
CA PRO A 63 5.95 -18.06 3.11
C PRO A 63 5.16 -17.04 3.92
N LEU A 64 4.44 -16.16 3.25
CA LEU A 64 3.50 -15.23 3.89
C LEU A 64 2.39 -16.00 4.60
N ALA A 65 1.99 -15.53 5.78
CA ALA A 65 0.87 -16.14 6.51
C ALA A 65 -0.43 -16.09 5.69
N LYS A 66 -0.70 -14.95 5.05
CA LYS A 66 -1.80 -14.72 4.08
C LYS A 66 -1.40 -13.57 3.12
N PRO A 67 -1.96 -13.53 1.89
CA PRO A 67 -1.79 -12.37 1.01
C PRO A 67 -2.45 -11.12 1.58
N VAL A 68 -1.94 -9.94 1.21
CA VAL A 68 -2.42 -8.62 1.67
C VAL A 68 -2.80 -7.75 0.48
N ALA A 69 -3.95 -7.09 0.59
CA ALA A 69 -4.40 -6.08 -0.35
C ALA A 69 -4.69 -4.76 0.40
N GLY A 70 -4.74 -3.66 -0.34
CA GLY A 70 -5.12 -2.35 0.17
C GLY A 70 -5.96 -1.59 -0.86
N ILE A 71 -6.78 -0.66 -0.37
CA ILE A 71 -7.61 0.23 -1.18
C ILE A 71 -7.58 1.62 -0.55
N ALA A 72 -7.64 2.67 -1.37
CA ALA A 72 -7.83 4.03 -0.88
C ALA A 72 -9.32 4.40 -0.89
N MET A 73 -9.73 5.08 0.17
CA MET A 73 -11.12 5.44 0.41
C MET A 73 -11.20 6.94 0.55
N GLY A 74 -12.27 7.54 0.02
CA GLY A 74 -12.60 8.95 0.20
C GLY A 74 -13.90 9.12 0.96
N LEU A 75 -14.13 10.33 1.45
CA LEU A 75 -15.36 10.73 2.13
C LEU A 75 -15.75 12.13 1.65
N ILE A 76 -16.99 12.28 1.20
CA ILE A 76 -17.62 13.57 0.91
C ILE A 76 -18.79 13.74 1.89
N LYS A 77 -18.90 14.89 2.54
CA LYS A 77 -19.88 15.19 3.59
C LYS A 77 -20.38 16.62 3.49
N GLU A 78 -21.68 16.77 3.26
CA GLU A 78 -22.39 18.04 3.30
C GLU A 78 -23.48 18.01 4.38
N GLY A 79 -23.21 18.65 5.52
CA GLY A 79 -24.10 18.65 6.68
C GLY A 79 -24.36 17.24 7.20
N GLU A 80 -25.59 16.77 7.07
CA GLU A 80 -26.04 15.42 7.47
C GLU A 80 -25.83 14.35 6.39
N ARG A 81 -25.59 14.74 5.12
CA ARG A 81 -25.41 13.80 4.01
C ARG A 81 -23.93 13.47 3.83
N PHE A 82 -23.62 12.21 3.56
CA PHE A 82 -22.26 11.80 3.21
C PHE A 82 -22.25 10.68 2.17
N ALA A 83 -21.12 10.54 1.47
CA ALA A 83 -20.81 9.47 0.55
C ALA A 83 -19.41 8.93 0.85
N VAL A 84 -19.27 7.61 0.90
CA VAL A 84 -17.99 6.92 1.00
C VAL A 84 -17.59 6.46 -0.39
N LEU A 85 -16.43 6.93 -0.86
CA LEU A 85 -15.88 6.58 -2.16
C LEU A 85 -14.86 5.45 -2.00
N SER A 86 -14.91 4.46 -2.90
CA SER A 86 -13.98 3.33 -2.92
C SER A 86 -13.06 3.45 -4.13
N ASP A 87 -11.77 3.19 -3.93
CA ASP A 87 -10.70 3.31 -4.93
C ASP A 87 -10.64 4.69 -5.59
N ILE A 88 -10.39 5.70 -4.77
CA ILE A 88 -10.42 7.09 -5.22
C ILE A 88 -9.32 7.44 -6.21
N LEU A 89 -9.69 8.28 -7.17
CA LEU A 89 -8.79 8.96 -8.10
C LEU A 89 -7.99 10.07 -7.39
N GLY A 90 -6.95 10.60 -8.07
CA GLY A 90 -6.18 11.73 -7.55
C GLY A 90 -7.02 12.99 -7.34
N ASP A 91 -7.97 13.26 -8.23
CA ASP A 91 -8.86 14.41 -8.13
C ASP A 91 -9.88 14.26 -6.98
N GLU A 92 -10.33 13.03 -6.71
CA GLU A 92 -11.29 12.73 -5.65
C GLU A 92 -10.66 12.83 -4.25
N ASP A 93 -9.36 12.56 -4.11
CA ASP A 93 -8.60 12.79 -2.86
C ASP A 93 -8.56 14.27 -2.50
N HIS A 94 -8.44 15.16 -3.49
CA HIS A 94 -8.42 16.60 -3.26
C HIS A 94 -9.79 17.18 -2.88
N LEU A 95 -10.87 16.49 -3.27
CA LEU A 95 -12.27 16.88 -3.01
C LEU A 95 -12.83 16.25 -1.74
N GLY A 96 -12.10 15.33 -1.10
CA GLY A 96 -12.50 14.74 0.16
C GLY A 96 -12.43 15.73 1.32
N ASP A 97 -13.24 15.49 2.35
CA ASP A 97 -13.25 16.27 3.61
C ASP A 97 -12.16 15.86 4.61
#